data_AF-A0A0H5RP16-F1
#
_entry.id   AF-A0A0H5RP16-F1
#
_cell.length_a   1.000
_cell.length_b   1.000
_cell.length_c   1.000
_cell.angle_alpha   90.00
_cell.angle_beta   90.00
_cell.angle_gamma   90.00
#
_symmetry.space_group_name_H-M   'P 1'
#
loop_
_entity.id
_entity.type
_entity.pdbx_description
1 polymer ?
#
loop_
_entity_poly.entity_id
_entity_poly.type
_entity_poly.pdbx_seq_one_letter_code
_entity_poly.pdbx_strand_id
1 'polypeptide(L)'
;MIERLGERPPHNHLEPVWVPLRDADPFGLDLQLALYVCYELHYQGFAGIDPAWEWNAGLLHLRAQLERIFLSAVHREVGAIAPGDTAEQEMARLSVEPADGFGPSYHLRDKGTWTQMREYFVHRSLYHLKEGDPHAWLIPRLGGQAKASFVAVEYDEYGAGSGARVHQHLFADLMREADLDDRYLGYLNTVPAESLALVNLMSLFGLHRRLRGAAAGHFAATEITSSPGSKRMVAALERLGAPEACVLFYREHVEADAVHEQVVRHDVVGDLVSREPELDTDVVFGIRAFTAMEDRLADHLMKCWLAERSSLCRPLA
;
A
#
# COMPACT_ATOMS: atom_id res chain seq x y z
N MET A 1 -4.62 18.14 14.95
CA MET A 1 -5.59 17.16 14.43
C MET A 1 -5.79 16.02 15.41
N ILE A 2 -4.77 15.21 15.71
CA ILE A 2 -4.85 14.03 16.61
C ILE A 2 -5.53 14.37 17.95
N GLU A 3 -5.15 15.48 18.60
CA GLU A 3 -5.76 15.95 19.85
C GLU A 3 -7.29 16.11 19.78
N ARG A 4 -7.84 16.50 18.62
CA ARG A 4 -9.29 16.67 18.42
C ARG A 4 -10.04 15.34 18.34
N LEU A 5 -9.40 14.27 17.89
CA LEU A 5 -10.05 12.95 17.83
C LEU A 5 -10.37 12.40 19.23
N GLY A 6 -9.61 12.81 20.26
CA GLY A 6 -9.89 12.48 21.66
C GLY A 6 -11.10 13.20 22.25
N GLU A 7 -11.66 14.18 21.55
CA GLU A 7 -12.92 14.83 21.90
C GLU A 7 -14.10 14.10 21.23
N ARG A 8 -15.33 14.29 21.74
CA ARG A 8 -16.53 13.80 21.03
C ARG A 8 -16.70 14.59 19.72
N PRO A 9 -17.08 13.95 18.61
CA PRO A 9 -17.30 14.66 17.35
C PRO A 9 -18.44 15.67 17.50
N PRO A 10 -18.25 16.93 17.07
CA PRO A 10 -19.31 17.93 17.15
C PRO A 10 -20.51 17.52 16.28
N HIS A 11 -21.71 17.64 16.83
CA HIS A 11 -22.93 17.23 16.13
C HIS A 11 -23.42 18.31 15.15
N ASN A 12 -23.78 17.88 13.94
CA ASN A 12 -24.64 18.57 12.96
C ASN A 12 -24.18 19.90 12.34
N HIS A 13 -22.96 20.38 12.58
CA HIS A 13 -22.44 21.58 11.90
C HIS A 13 -21.05 21.37 11.29
N LEU A 14 -20.79 22.06 10.16
CA LEU A 14 -19.47 22.20 9.56
C LEU A 14 -18.62 23.14 10.42
N GLU A 15 -18.03 22.61 11.49
CA GLU A 15 -16.91 23.25 12.19
C GLU A 15 -15.61 22.81 11.52
N PRO A 16 -14.90 23.67 10.77
CA PRO A 16 -13.70 23.26 10.05
C PRO A 16 -12.57 22.93 11.02
N VAL A 17 -11.95 21.75 10.87
CA VAL A 17 -10.70 21.44 11.59
C VAL A 17 -9.58 22.28 10.97
N TRP A 18 -9.29 23.42 11.58
CA TRP A 18 -8.34 24.39 11.02
C TRP A 18 -6.89 23.91 11.21
N VAL A 19 -6.19 23.76 10.08
CA VAL A 19 -4.76 23.43 10.00
C VAL A 19 -4.14 24.33 8.93
N PRO A 20 -2.98 24.98 9.16
CA PRO A 20 -2.26 25.68 8.11
C PRO A 20 -1.71 24.67 7.08
N LEU A 21 -2.16 24.72 5.83
CA LEU A 21 -1.74 23.80 4.76
C LEU A 21 -0.93 24.47 3.64
N ARG A 22 -0.69 25.78 3.70
CA ARG A 22 -0.13 26.56 2.59
C ARG A 22 1.27 26.11 2.16
N ASP A 23 2.06 25.68 3.13
CA ASP A 23 3.47 25.31 2.96
C ASP A 23 3.71 23.84 3.36
N ALA A 24 2.65 23.02 3.35
CA ALA A 24 2.74 21.59 3.71
C ALA A 24 3.43 20.81 2.58
N ASP A 25 4.49 20.08 2.93
CA ASP A 25 5.16 19.14 2.02
C ASP A 25 4.20 17.98 1.66
N PRO A 26 3.85 17.79 0.37
CA PRO A 26 2.96 16.70 -0.05
C PRO A 26 3.49 15.28 0.25
N PHE A 27 4.79 15.11 0.44
CA PHE A 27 5.41 13.83 0.81
C PHE A 27 6.04 13.87 2.21
N GLY A 28 5.82 14.95 2.97
CA GLY A 28 6.36 15.12 4.31
C GLY A 28 5.58 14.37 5.38
N LEU A 29 6.27 14.03 6.48
CA LEU A 29 5.75 13.18 7.56
C LEU A 29 4.44 13.71 8.17
N ASP A 30 4.34 15.03 8.42
CA ASP A 30 3.15 15.62 9.03
C ASP A 30 1.90 15.44 8.16
N LEU A 31 2.01 15.66 6.84
CA LEU A 31 0.89 15.50 5.92
C LEU A 31 0.53 14.02 5.74
N GLN A 32 1.53 13.17 5.57
CA GLN A 32 1.32 11.74 5.36
C GLN A 32 0.75 11.05 6.60
N LEU A 33 1.22 11.39 7.81
CA LEU A 33 0.65 10.89 9.06
C LEU A 33 -0.77 11.42 9.29
N ALA A 34 -1.03 12.70 9.01
CA ALA A 34 -2.38 13.26 9.13
C ALA A 34 -3.36 12.59 8.15
N LEU A 35 -2.94 12.34 6.90
CA LEU A 35 -3.76 11.66 5.91
C LEU A 35 -4.00 10.19 6.29
N TYR A 36 -2.98 9.49 6.78
CA TYR A 36 -3.07 8.10 7.26
C TYR A 36 -4.08 7.98 8.41
N VAL A 37 -3.97 8.84 9.42
CA VAL A 37 -4.94 8.89 10.54
C VAL A 37 -6.37 9.20 10.06
N CYS A 38 -6.54 10.01 8.99
CA CYS A 38 -7.85 10.25 8.39
C CYS A 38 -8.42 9.04 7.61
N TYR A 39 -7.56 8.11 7.18
CA TYR A 39 -7.97 6.87 6.50
C TYR A 39 -8.23 5.72 7.46
N GLU A 40 -7.49 5.62 8.56
CA GLU A 40 -7.70 4.58 9.58
C GLU A 40 -9.11 4.57 10.18
N LEU A 41 -9.80 5.71 10.20
CA LEU A 41 -11.19 5.80 10.63
C LEU A 41 -12.18 5.06 9.70
N HIS A 42 -11.77 4.67 8.49
CA HIS A 42 -12.53 3.82 7.57
C HIS A 42 -12.11 2.35 7.61
N TYR A 43 -11.18 2.00 8.49
CA TYR A 43 -10.74 0.62 8.77
C TYR A 43 -11.07 0.28 10.23
N GLN A 44 -10.07 -0.07 11.06
CA GLN A 44 -10.29 -0.43 12.48
C GLN A 44 -10.36 0.79 13.43
N GLY A 45 -10.04 1.99 12.95
CA GLY A 45 -9.98 3.20 13.77
C GLY A 45 -8.85 3.17 14.80
N PHE A 46 -9.08 3.82 15.94
CA PHE A 46 -8.11 3.93 17.03
C PHE A 46 -8.77 3.68 18.39
N ALA A 47 -8.03 3.05 19.31
CA ALA A 47 -8.52 2.78 20.66
C ALA A 47 -8.93 4.07 21.40
N GLY A 48 -10.17 4.11 21.89
CA GLY A 48 -10.72 5.25 22.64
C GLY A 48 -11.23 6.42 21.79
N ILE A 49 -11.16 6.35 20.46
CA ILE A 49 -11.72 7.35 19.55
C ILE A 49 -13.16 6.98 19.19
N ASP A 50 -14.06 7.97 19.17
CA ASP A 50 -15.47 7.77 18.82
C ASP A 50 -15.62 7.40 17.33
N PRO A 51 -16.21 6.24 16.97
CA PRO A 51 -16.40 5.83 15.58
C PRO A 51 -17.15 6.85 14.71
N ALA A 52 -17.99 7.71 15.31
CA ALA A 52 -18.68 8.76 14.56
C ALA A 52 -17.74 9.83 13.95
N TRP A 53 -16.44 9.82 14.29
CA TRP A 53 -15.43 10.61 13.57
C TRP A 53 -15.25 10.21 12.10
N GLU A 54 -15.54 8.95 11.72
CA GLU A 54 -15.48 8.45 10.32
C GLU A 54 -16.21 9.38 9.35
N TRP A 55 -17.41 9.83 9.74
CA TRP A 55 -18.29 10.67 8.92
C TRP A 55 -18.39 12.12 9.39
N ASN A 56 -17.47 12.57 10.25
CA ASN A 56 -17.48 13.96 10.71
C ASN A 56 -17.15 14.93 9.56
N ALA A 57 -18.09 15.83 9.25
CA ALA A 57 -17.99 16.74 8.11
C ALA A 57 -16.76 17.69 8.16
N GLY A 58 -16.34 18.11 9.35
CA GLY A 58 -15.14 18.95 9.53
C GLY A 58 -13.85 18.20 9.26
N LEU A 59 -13.77 16.93 9.68
CA LEU A 59 -12.63 16.05 9.41
C LEU A 59 -12.57 15.62 7.94
N LEU A 60 -13.71 15.25 7.35
CA LEU A 60 -13.81 14.94 5.91
C LEU A 60 -13.40 16.15 5.05
N HIS A 61 -13.74 17.38 5.47
CA HIS A 61 -13.28 18.59 4.80
C HIS A 61 -11.76 18.73 4.86
N LEU A 62 -11.14 18.50 6.03
CA LEU A 62 -9.67 18.52 6.18
C LEU A 62 -9.01 17.45 5.31
N ARG A 63 -9.47 16.19 5.39
CA ARG A 63 -8.96 15.09 4.56
C ARG A 63 -9.00 15.47 3.08
N ALA A 64 -10.13 16.00 2.60
CA ALA A 64 -10.27 16.43 1.21
C ALA A 64 -9.28 17.53 0.79
N GLN A 65 -8.75 18.35 1.71
CA GLN A 65 -7.63 19.27 1.40
C GLN A 65 -6.31 18.51 1.25
N LEU A 66 -5.98 17.65 2.22
CA LEU A 66 -4.75 16.83 2.22
C LEU A 66 -4.67 15.94 0.97
N GLU A 67 -5.78 15.28 0.63
CA GLU A 67 -5.93 14.46 -0.58
C GLU A 67 -5.63 15.24 -1.87
N ARG A 68 -6.05 16.50 -1.96
CA ARG A 68 -5.77 17.35 -3.14
C ARG A 68 -4.32 17.77 -3.23
N ILE A 69 -3.66 18.00 -2.10
CA ILE A 69 -2.22 18.32 -2.05
C ILE A 69 -1.41 17.09 -2.47
N PHE A 70 -1.69 15.93 -1.87
CA PHE A 70 -1.02 14.66 -2.16
C PHE A 70 -1.25 14.18 -3.59
N LEU A 71 -2.51 14.08 -4.05
CA LEU A 71 -2.84 13.64 -5.42
C LEU A 71 -2.23 14.57 -6.48
N SER A 72 -2.20 15.88 -6.22
CA SER A 72 -1.53 16.85 -7.11
C SER A 72 -0.02 16.61 -7.19
N ALA A 73 0.61 16.16 -6.12
CA ALA A 73 2.03 15.79 -6.13
C ALA A 73 2.26 14.45 -6.85
N VAL A 74 1.44 13.43 -6.61
CA VAL A 74 1.51 12.15 -7.33
C VAL A 74 1.33 12.35 -8.84
N HIS A 75 0.40 13.21 -9.29
CA HIS A 75 0.28 13.58 -10.71
C HIS A 75 1.53 14.28 -11.28
N ARG A 76 2.29 15.04 -10.47
CA ARG A 76 3.57 15.63 -10.91
C ARG A 76 4.67 14.59 -11.00
N GLU A 77 4.72 13.65 -10.04
CA GLU A 77 5.72 12.57 -9.99
C GLU A 77 5.55 11.60 -11.17
N VAL A 78 4.31 11.20 -11.47
CA VAL A 78 3.97 10.34 -12.64
C VAL A 78 4.17 11.07 -13.98
N GLY A 79 4.03 12.39 -13.99
CA GLY A 79 4.18 13.20 -15.20
C GLY A 79 3.05 13.00 -16.22
N ALA A 80 3.35 13.29 -17.49
CA ALA A 80 2.38 13.18 -18.57
C ALA A 80 2.25 11.72 -19.06
N ILE A 81 1.00 11.30 -19.29
CA ILE A 81 0.68 10.04 -19.95
C ILE A 81 0.36 10.37 -21.42
N ALA A 82 1.06 9.75 -22.35
CA ALA A 82 0.85 10.01 -23.78
C ALA A 82 -0.37 9.22 -24.29
N PRO A 83 -1.10 9.68 -25.33
CA PRO A 83 -2.25 8.95 -25.87
C PRO A 83 -1.97 7.55 -26.46
N GLY A 84 -0.71 7.12 -26.49
CA GLY A 84 -0.29 5.77 -26.90
C GLY A 84 0.24 4.90 -25.76
N ASP A 85 0.33 5.43 -24.54
CA ASP A 85 0.65 4.66 -23.33
C ASP A 85 -0.65 3.96 -22.86
N THR A 86 -0.70 2.64 -22.95
CA THR A 86 -1.89 1.84 -22.55
C THR A 86 -1.58 0.98 -21.32
N ALA A 87 -2.61 0.57 -20.58
CA ALA A 87 -2.45 -0.31 -19.44
C ALA A 87 -1.77 -1.64 -19.80
N GLU A 88 -2.10 -2.20 -20.97
CA GLU A 88 -1.46 -3.40 -21.51
C GLU A 88 0.06 -3.22 -21.66
N GLN A 89 0.52 -2.08 -22.19
CA GLN A 89 1.94 -1.80 -22.36
C GLN A 89 2.67 -1.62 -21.02
N GLU A 90 2.06 -0.94 -20.04
CA GLU A 90 2.68 -0.78 -18.72
C GLU A 90 2.72 -2.11 -17.96
N MET A 91 1.64 -2.89 -17.98
CA MET A 91 1.63 -4.24 -17.41
C MET A 91 2.63 -5.18 -18.09
N ALA A 92 2.91 -5.00 -19.39
CA ALA A 92 3.94 -5.75 -20.10
C ALA A 92 5.36 -5.31 -19.71
N ARG A 93 5.58 -4.01 -19.42
CA ARG A 93 6.86 -3.50 -18.90
C ARG A 93 7.15 -4.03 -17.49
N LEU A 94 6.13 -4.07 -16.62
CA LEU A 94 6.27 -4.55 -15.22
C LEU A 94 6.71 -6.01 -15.11
N SER A 95 6.28 -6.90 -16.00
CA SER A 95 6.69 -8.32 -15.98
C SER A 95 8.13 -8.57 -16.44
N VAL A 96 8.87 -7.54 -16.89
CA VAL A 96 10.26 -7.68 -17.32
C VAL A 96 11.20 -7.43 -16.14
N GLU A 97 11.60 -8.50 -15.47
CA GLU A 97 12.63 -8.48 -14.43
C GLU A 97 14.01 -8.09 -15.02
N PRO A 98 14.69 -7.04 -14.51
CA PRO A 98 16.07 -6.77 -14.88
C PRO A 98 17.01 -7.87 -14.38
N ALA A 99 17.83 -8.44 -15.26
CA ALA A 99 18.79 -9.48 -14.90
C ALA A 99 19.79 -9.02 -13.81
N ASP A 100 20.24 -7.76 -13.90
CA ASP A 100 21.08 -7.07 -12.92
C ASP A 100 20.25 -6.08 -12.08
N GLY A 101 19.13 -6.56 -11.52
CA GLY A 101 18.22 -5.75 -10.72
C GLY A 101 18.83 -5.15 -9.45
N PHE A 102 18.32 -4.00 -9.05
CA PHE A 102 18.74 -3.23 -7.87
C PHE A 102 17.54 -2.91 -6.97
N GLY A 103 17.81 -2.38 -5.76
CA GLY A 103 16.78 -2.01 -4.79
C GLY A 103 16.65 -2.99 -3.61
N PRO A 104 15.67 -2.78 -2.70
CA PRO A 104 15.61 -3.43 -1.40
C PRO A 104 15.58 -4.96 -1.43
N SER A 105 14.76 -5.57 -2.27
CA SER A 105 14.64 -7.05 -2.32
C SER A 105 15.90 -7.71 -2.88
N TYR A 106 16.57 -7.09 -3.87
CA TYR A 106 17.88 -7.55 -4.37
C TYR A 106 18.98 -7.39 -3.32
N HIS A 107 19.02 -6.24 -2.63
CA HIS A 107 19.97 -6.02 -1.53
C HIS A 107 19.77 -7.01 -0.38
N LEU A 108 18.53 -7.18 0.10
CA LEU A 108 18.19 -8.13 1.15
C LEU A 108 18.52 -9.58 0.75
N ARG A 109 18.25 -9.97 -0.50
CA ARG A 109 18.63 -11.29 -1.04
C ARG A 109 20.13 -11.53 -0.98
N ASP A 110 20.95 -10.58 -1.43
CA ASP A 110 22.38 -10.84 -1.68
C ASP A 110 23.28 -10.48 -0.50
N LYS A 111 22.99 -9.38 0.20
CA LYS A 111 23.94 -8.72 1.12
C LYS A 111 23.31 -8.18 2.41
N GLY A 112 21.99 -8.03 2.46
CA GLY A 112 21.30 -7.42 3.59
C GLY A 112 21.44 -8.22 4.88
N THR A 113 21.21 -7.54 6.01
CA THR A 113 21.31 -8.10 7.36
C THR A 113 19.93 -8.40 7.96
N TRP A 114 19.89 -9.21 9.03
CA TRP A 114 18.65 -9.46 9.77
C TRP A 114 18.04 -8.17 10.35
N THR A 115 18.85 -7.21 10.76
CA THR A 115 18.38 -5.87 11.18
C THR A 115 17.64 -5.15 10.05
N GLN A 116 18.21 -5.15 8.84
CA GLN A 116 17.58 -4.53 7.67
C GLN A 116 16.29 -5.27 7.25
N MET A 117 16.25 -6.59 7.44
CA MET A 117 15.02 -7.40 7.25
C MET A 117 13.92 -7.02 8.25
N ARG A 118 14.25 -6.90 9.55
CA ARG A 118 13.30 -6.43 10.58
C ARG A 118 12.82 -5.00 10.29
N GLU A 119 13.70 -4.11 9.84
CA GLU A 119 13.29 -2.77 9.39
C GLU A 119 12.32 -2.85 8.22
N TYR A 120 12.59 -3.68 7.20
CA TYR A 120 11.70 -3.88 6.05
C TYR A 120 10.30 -4.35 6.47
N PHE A 121 10.21 -5.31 7.39
CA PHE A 121 8.93 -5.77 7.96
C PHE A 121 8.17 -4.64 8.65
N VAL A 122 8.88 -3.80 9.42
CA VAL A 122 8.30 -2.63 10.11
C VAL A 122 7.82 -1.55 9.13
N HIS A 123 8.51 -1.32 8.01
CA HIS A 123 8.01 -0.44 6.95
C HIS A 123 6.74 -0.98 6.28
N ARG A 124 6.65 -2.31 6.11
CA ARG A 124 5.53 -2.98 5.43
C ARG A 124 4.34 -3.27 6.33
N SER A 125 4.51 -3.29 7.66
CA SER A 125 3.43 -3.62 8.62
C SER A 125 2.23 -2.67 8.58
N LEU A 126 2.41 -1.44 8.07
CA LEU A 126 1.31 -0.50 7.85
C LEU A 126 0.33 -0.95 6.76
N TYR A 127 0.80 -1.77 5.81
CA TYR A 127 -0.05 -2.35 4.77
C TYR A 127 -0.44 -3.78 5.12
N HIS A 128 0.51 -4.71 5.30
CA HIS A 128 0.17 -6.13 5.38
C HIS A 128 -0.71 -6.49 6.58
N LEU A 129 -0.67 -5.76 7.71
CA LEU A 129 -1.63 -5.95 8.82
C LEU A 129 -3.08 -5.52 8.49
N LYS A 130 -3.33 -5.03 7.26
CA LYS A 130 -4.63 -4.79 6.62
C LYS A 130 -4.58 -5.08 5.10
N GLU A 131 -3.81 -6.09 4.69
CA GLU A 131 -3.77 -6.64 3.33
C GLU A 131 -5.19 -6.82 2.76
N GLY A 132 -5.41 -6.49 1.49
CA GLY A 132 -6.73 -6.49 0.86
C GLY A 132 -7.61 -5.27 1.20
N ASP A 133 -7.66 -4.80 2.45
CA ASP A 133 -8.68 -3.81 2.89
C ASP A 133 -8.73 -2.50 2.06
N PRO A 134 -7.61 -1.89 1.62
CA PRO A 134 -7.65 -0.72 0.73
C PRO A 134 -8.20 -1.03 -0.67
N HIS A 135 -7.93 -2.25 -1.17
CA HIS A 135 -8.36 -2.73 -2.48
C HIS A 135 -9.84 -3.19 -2.46
N ALA A 136 -10.33 -3.74 -1.35
CA ALA A 136 -11.74 -4.15 -1.16
C ALA A 136 -12.78 -3.06 -1.48
N TRP A 137 -12.42 -1.78 -1.32
CA TRP A 137 -13.27 -0.65 -1.73
C TRP A 137 -13.52 -0.54 -3.25
N LEU A 138 -12.76 -1.28 -4.07
CA LEU A 138 -12.95 -1.42 -5.51
C LEU A 138 -14.09 -2.39 -5.86
N ILE A 139 -14.39 -3.38 -5.00
CA ILE A 139 -15.49 -4.35 -5.17
C ILE A 139 -16.83 -3.66 -5.53
N PRO A 140 -17.35 -2.65 -4.80
CA PRO A 140 -18.62 -2.00 -5.16
C PRO A 140 -18.58 -1.21 -6.48
N ARG A 141 -17.41 -1.01 -7.10
CA ARG A 141 -17.21 -0.14 -8.28
C ARG A 141 -16.99 -0.87 -9.59
N LEU A 142 -16.56 -2.13 -9.53
CA LEU A 142 -16.45 -3.01 -10.68
C LEU A 142 -17.81 -3.67 -11.00
N GLY A 143 -17.94 -4.27 -12.18
CA GLY A 143 -19.09 -5.09 -12.57
C GLY A 143 -18.72 -6.12 -13.62
N GLY A 144 -19.53 -7.15 -13.83
CA GLY A 144 -19.24 -8.24 -14.78
C GLY A 144 -17.96 -9.01 -14.44
N GLN A 145 -17.17 -9.39 -15.44
CA GLN A 145 -16.01 -10.27 -15.25
C GLN A 145 -14.94 -9.62 -14.37
N ALA A 146 -14.64 -8.33 -14.56
CA ALA A 146 -13.67 -7.61 -13.73
C ALA A 146 -14.00 -7.70 -12.24
N LYS A 147 -15.28 -7.64 -11.87
CA LYS A 147 -15.73 -7.83 -10.48
C LYS A 147 -15.55 -9.28 -10.03
N ALA A 148 -15.92 -10.26 -10.84
CA ALA A 148 -15.87 -11.66 -10.47
C ALA A 148 -14.42 -12.13 -10.23
N SER A 149 -13.52 -11.79 -11.16
CA SER A 149 -12.09 -12.13 -11.04
C SER A 149 -11.39 -11.35 -9.93
N PHE A 150 -11.70 -10.06 -9.73
CA PHE A 150 -11.15 -9.29 -8.60
C PHE A 150 -11.55 -9.87 -7.24
N VAL A 151 -12.83 -10.23 -7.07
CA VAL A 151 -13.32 -10.86 -5.83
C VAL A 151 -12.74 -12.27 -5.63
N ALA A 152 -12.36 -12.97 -6.70
CA ALA A 152 -11.70 -14.27 -6.57
C ALA A 152 -10.27 -14.15 -6.03
N VAL A 153 -9.52 -13.11 -6.43
CA VAL A 153 -8.19 -12.80 -5.87
C VAL A 153 -8.33 -12.36 -4.41
N GLU A 154 -9.18 -11.38 -4.12
CA GLU A 154 -9.41 -10.91 -2.74
C GLU A 154 -9.89 -12.04 -1.80
N TYR A 155 -10.65 -13.01 -2.29
CA TYR A 155 -11.04 -14.17 -1.50
C TYR A 155 -9.84 -15.01 -1.05
N ASP A 156 -8.79 -15.10 -1.86
CA ASP A 156 -7.54 -15.79 -1.52
C ASP A 156 -6.74 -14.99 -0.50
N GLU A 157 -6.57 -13.66 -0.69
CA GLU A 157 -5.97 -12.73 0.28
C GLU A 157 -6.63 -12.81 1.68
N TYR A 158 -7.96 -12.97 1.69
CA TYR A 158 -8.76 -13.24 2.89
C TYR A 158 -8.76 -14.73 3.31
N GLY A 159 -7.67 -15.46 3.00
CA GLY A 159 -7.35 -16.81 3.47
C GLY A 159 -8.18 -17.94 2.85
N ALA A 160 -8.86 -17.69 1.72
CA ALA A 160 -9.86 -18.55 1.11
C ALA A 160 -10.91 -19.05 2.14
N GLY A 161 -11.42 -18.12 2.96
CA GLY A 161 -12.43 -18.40 3.99
C GLY A 161 -11.88 -19.06 5.28
N SER A 162 -10.56 -19.19 5.42
CA SER A 162 -9.91 -19.60 6.66
C SER A 162 -9.28 -18.40 7.37
N GLY A 163 -9.82 -18.00 8.52
CA GLY A 163 -9.29 -16.87 9.30
C GLY A 163 -7.82 -16.98 9.67
N ALA A 164 -7.31 -18.21 9.86
CA ALA A 164 -5.91 -18.49 10.16
C ALA A 164 -4.97 -18.40 8.94
N ARG A 165 -5.49 -18.15 7.75
CA ARG A 165 -4.70 -17.94 6.51
C ARG A 165 -4.91 -16.56 5.88
N VAL A 166 -5.71 -15.68 6.49
CA VAL A 166 -5.79 -14.28 6.04
C VAL A 166 -4.38 -13.71 6.05
N HIS A 167 -3.93 -13.09 4.98
CA HIS A 167 -2.52 -12.66 4.84
C HIS A 167 -2.10 -11.69 5.97
N GLN A 168 -3.05 -10.90 6.48
CA GLN A 168 -2.90 -10.08 7.70
C GLN A 168 -2.45 -10.88 8.94
N HIS A 169 -2.97 -12.10 9.12
CA HIS A 169 -2.60 -12.98 10.23
C HIS A 169 -1.23 -13.62 10.00
N LEU A 170 -0.96 -14.06 8.77
CA LEU A 170 0.36 -14.61 8.39
C LEU A 170 1.47 -13.57 8.58
N PHE A 171 1.20 -12.29 8.27
CA PHE A 171 2.15 -11.21 8.51
C PHE A 171 2.34 -10.90 10.01
N ALA A 172 1.27 -10.95 10.81
CA ALA A 172 1.37 -10.82 12.27
C ALA A 172 2.22 -11.94 12.89
N ASP A 173 2.07 -13.18 12.42
CA ASP A 173 2.89 -14.31 12.84
C ASP A 173 4.37 -14.16 12.41
N LEU A 174 4.62 -13.72 11.18
CA LEU A 174 5.96 -13.32 10.71
C LEU A 174 6.58 -12.27 11.64
N MET A 175 5.84 -11.23 12.02
CA MET A 175 6.35 -10.16 12.88
C MET A 175 6.70 -10.69 14.27
N ARG A 176 5.83 -11.51 14.87
CA ARG A 176 6.04 -12.07 16.20
C ARG A 176 7.28 -12.97 16.25
N GLU A 177 7.45 -13.85 15.27
CA GLU A 177 8.64 -14.70 15.16
C GLU A 177 9.91 -13.90 14.82
N ALA A 178 9.78 -12.74 14.16
CA ALA A 178 10.87 -11.79 13.93
C ALA A 178 11.20 -10.89 15.15
N ASP A 179 10.63 -11.19 16.33
CA ASP A 179 10.75 -10.41 17.57
C ASP A 179 10.27 -8.95 17.38
N LEU A 180 9.14 -8.77 16.70
CA LEU A 180 8.50 -7.47 16.44
C LEU A 180 7.09 -7.40 17.05
N ASP A 181 6.62 -6.18 17.28
CA ASP A 181 5.26 -5.89 17.75
C ASP A 181 4.25 -6.12 16.62
N ASP A 182 3.52 -7.23 16.68
CA ASP A 182 2.54 -7.67 15.68
C ASP A 182 1.19 -6.93 15.75
N ARG A 183 1.03 -6.01 16.70
CA ARG A 183 -0.22 -5.26 16.89
C ARG A 183 -0.47 -4.28 15.74
N TYR A 184 -1.74 -4.21 15.34
CA TYR A 184 -2.24 -3.23 14.37
C TYR A 184 -1.78 -1.80 14.73
N LEU A 185 -1.14 -1.11 13.77
CA LEU A 185 -0.53 0.21 13.90
C LEU A 185 0.60 0.37 14.95
N GLY A 186 1.16 -0.71 15.50
CA GLY A 186 2.21 -0.67 16.54
C GLY A 186 3.42 0.19 16.16
N TYR A 187 3.80 0.18 14.88
CA TYR A 187 4.94 0.94 14.35
C TYR A 187 4.59 2.28 13.65
N LEU A 188 3.35 2.78 13.78
CA LEU A 188 2.91 4.03 13.14
C LEU A 188 3.78 5.25 13.51
N ASN A 189 4.38 5.26 14.70
CA ASN A 189 5.27 6.33 15.19
C ASN A 189 6.77 6.08 14.91
N THR A 190 7.10 5.06 14.13
CA THR A 190 8.47 4.55 13.91
C THR A 190 8.90 4.65 12.44
N VAL A 191 7.95 4.46 11.53
CA VAL A 191 8.13 4.56 10.08
C VAL A 191 8.22 6.01 9.58
N PRO A 192 8.89 6.26 8.44
CA PRO A 192 8.99 7.58 7.81
C PRO A 192 7.80 7.84 6.87
N ALA A 193 7.79 9.02 6.22
CA ALA A 193 6.70 9.47 5.37
C ALA A 193 6.49 8.60 4.13
N GLU A 194 7.57 8.01 3.60
CA GLU A 194 7.58 7.14 2.42
C GLU A 194 6.70 5.90 2.61
N SER A 195 6.75 5.26 3.79
CA SER A 195 5.90 4.11 4.10
C SER A 195 4.43 4.48 4.25
N LEU A 196 4.15 5.66 4.80
CA LEU A 196 2.78 6.18 4.93
C LEU A 196 2.19 6.54 3.55
N ALA A 197 3.01 7.08 2.65
CA ALA A 197 2.59 7.50 1.30
C ALA A 197 2.08 6.32 0.45
N LEU A 198 2.69 5.14 0.55
CA LEU A 198 2.20 3.91 -0.09
C LEU A 198 0.75 3.61 0.30
N VAL A 199 0.50 3.44 1.60
CA VAL A 199 -0.81 3.05 2.14
C VAL A 199 -1.86 4.16 1.94
N ASN A 200 -1.43 5.42 1.99
CA ASN A 200 -2.28 6.57 1.69
C ASN A 200 -2.70 6.62 0.22
N LEU A 201 -1.83 6.22 -0.72
CA LEU A 201 -2.17 6.13 -2.14
C LEU A 201 -3.25 5.07 -2.37
N MET A 202 -3.07 3.89 -1.77
CA MET A 202 -4.05 2.79 -1.81
C MET A 202 -5.40 3.22 -1.26
N SER A 203 -5.43 3.86 -0.09
CA SER A 203 -6.68 4.33 0.55
C SER A 203 -7.31 5.50 -0.21
N LEU A 204 -6.52 6.36 -0.88
CA LEU A 204 -7.01 7.44 -1.73
C LEU A 204 -7.74 6.90 -2.97
N PHE A 205 -7.12 5.96 -3.69
CA PHE A 205 -7.75 5.29 -4.83
C PHE A 205 -8.94 4.43 -4.36
N GLY A 206 -8.73 3.69 -3.27
CA GLY A 206 -9.70 2.89 -2.54
C GLY A 206 -10.96 3.69 -2.18
N LEU A 207 -10.89 4.89 -1.62
CA LEU A 207 -12.09 5.62 -1.15
C LEU A 207 -12.76 6.52 -2.20
N HIS A 208 -12.12 6.80 -3.35
CA HIS A 208 -12.68 7.70 -4.38
C HIS A 208 -13.15 6.97 -5.65
N ARG A 209 -14.47 6.82 -5.86
CA ARG A 209 -15.03 6.15 -7.07
C ARG A 209 -14.50 6.70 -8.41
N ARG A 210 -14.19 8.00 -8.46
CA ARG A 210 -13.61 8.65 -9.65
C ARG A 210 -12.19 8.14 -10.00
N LEU A 211 -11.50 7.50 -9.06
CA LEU A 211 -10.15 6.95 -9.20
C LEU A 211 -10.18 5.42 -9.37
N ARG A 212 -11.31 4.81 -9.77
CA ARG A 212 -11.44 3.34 -9.89
C ARG A 212 -10.48 2.71 -10.91
N GLY A 213 -10.15 3.43 -12.00
CA GLY A 213 -9.12 2.99 -12.94
C GLY A 213 -7.74 2.98 -12.28
N ALA A 214 -7.39 4.04 -11.55
CA ALA A 214 -6.13 4.12 -10.81
C ALA A 214 -6.03 3.06 -9.70
N ALA A 215 -7.14 2.73 -9.03
CA ALA A 215 -7.20 1.61 -8.09
C ALA A 215 -6.91 0.26 -8.77
N ALA A 216 -7.54 0.00 -9.92
CA ALA A 216 -7.31 -1.23 -10.69
C ALA A 216 -5.88 -1.32 -11.25
N GLY A 217 -5.30 -0.20 -11.68
CA GLY A 217 -3.91 -0.14 -12.13
C GLY A 217 -2.89 -0.31 -11.01
N HIS A 218 -3.12 0.29 -9.85
CA HIS A 218 -2.30 0.07 -8.65
C HIS A 218 -2.34 -1.40 -8.22
N PHE A 219 -3.54 -1.99 -8.18
CA PHE A 219 -3.73 -3.41 -7.88
C PHE A 219 -2.97 -4.28 -8.88
N ALA A 220 -3.14 -4.06 -10.19
CA ALA A 220 -2.37 -4.78 -11.21
C ALA A 220 -0.85 -4.66 -11.03
N ALA A 221 -0.34 -3.49 -10.64
CA ALA A 221 1.09 -3.32 -10.38
C ALA A 221 1.57 -4.06 -9.12
N THR A 222 0.73 -4.14 -8.08
CA THR A 222 0.98 -4.97 -6.88
C THR A 222 1.09 -6.45 -7.28
N GLU A 223 0.05 -6.98 -7.93
CA GLU A 223 -0.04 -8.40 -8.32
C GLU A 223 1.09 -8.83 -9.28
N ILE A 224 1.40 -8.02 -10.30
CA ILE A 224 2.48 -8.34 -11.27
C ILE A 224 3.86 -8.36 -10.62
N THR A 225 4.11 -7.50 -9.62
CA THR A 225 5.44 -7.36 -9.00
C THR A 225 5.63 -8.19 -7.74
N SER A 226 4.56 -8.70 -7.13
CA SER A 226 4.61 -9.43 -5.86
C SER A 226 5.33 -10.78 -5.96
N SER A 227 4.86 -11.75 -6.77
CA SER A 227 5.52 -13.07 -6.91
C SER A 227 7.04 -13.00 -7.14
N PRO A 228 7.58 -12.20 -8.08
CA PRO A 228 9.04 -12.06 -8.22
C PRO A 228 9.74 -11.39 -7.02
N GLY A 229 9.11 -10.38 -6.41
CA GLY A 229 9.60 -9.77 -5.17
C GLY A 229 9.68 -10.78 -4.02
N SER A 230 8.60 -11.52 -3.81
CA SER A 230 8.46 -12.56 -2.79
C SER A 230 9.45 -13.71 -2.97
N LYS A 231 9.75 -14.12 -4.22
CA LYS A 231 10.84 -15.08 -4.51
C LYS A 231 12.20 -14.60 -4.00
N ARG A 232 12.50 -13.30 -4.15
CA ARG A 232 13.74 -12.70 -3.59
C ARG A 232 13.71 -12.64 -2.07
N MET A 233 12.55 -12.36 -1.46
CA MET A 233 12.39 -12.34 -0.01
C MET A 233 12.56 -13.72 0.61
N VAL A 234 11.96 -14.77 0.04
CA VAL A 234 12.18 -16.17 0.45
C VAL A 234 13.66 -16.51 0.43
N ALA A 235 14.36 -16.26 -0.68
CA ALA A 235 15.80 -16.51 -0.78
C ALA A 235 16.65 -15.68 0.21
N ALA A 236 16.24 -14.44 0.51
CA ALA A 236 16.88 -13.61 1.54
C ALA A 236 16.72 -14.21 2.95
N LEU A 237 15.52 -14.69 3.27
CA LEU A 237 15.16 -15.23 4.58
C LEU A 237 15.79 -16.61 4.83
N GLU A 238 15.78 -17.48 3.82
CA GLU A 238 16.50 -18.76 3.85
C GLU A 238 18.02 -18.55 4.03
N ARG A 239 18.63 -17.57 3.33
CA ARG A 239 20.05 -17.18 3.53
C ARG A 239 20.34 -16.66 4.94
N LEU A 240 19.41 -15.91 5.52
CA LEU A 240 19.55 -15.31 6.86
C LEU A 240 19.24 -16.30 8.00
N GLY A 241 18.73 -17.51 7.70
CA GLY A 241 18.30 -18.48 8.71
C GLY A 241 17.09 -17.99 9.51
N ALA A 242 16.18 -17.27 8.85
CA ALA A 242 14.99 -16.71 9.48
C ALA A 242 14.01 -17.79 9.97
N PRO A 243 13.13 -17.47 10.95
CA PRO A 243 12.05 -18.36 11.38
C PRO A 243 11.09 -18.73 10.24
N GLU A 244 10.50 -19.93 10.31
CA GLU A 244 9.64 -20.45 9.23
C GLU A 244 8.44 -19.55 8.91
N ALA A 245 7.82 -18.92 9.92
CA ALA A 245 6.70 -17.99 9.69
C ALA A 245 7.09 -16.80 8.81
N CYS A 246 8.34 -16.33 8.89
CA CYS A 246 8.84 -15.28 8.00
C CYS A 246 8.91 -15.76 6.55
N VAL A 247 9.35 -17.00 6.34
CA VAL A 247 9.46 -17.60 5.01
C VAL A 247 8.08 -17.92 4.44
N LEU A 248 7.17 -18.44 5.25
CA LEU A 248 5.82 -18.85 4.88
C LEU A 248 5.03 -17.71 4.25
N PHE A 249 4.97 -16.53 4.90
CA PHE A 249 4.25 -15.36 4.39
C PHE A 249 4.63 -15.02 2.94
N TYR A 250 5.94 -14.95 2.64
CA TYR A 250 6.38 -14.67 1.27
C TYR A 250 6.22 -15.89 0.35
N ARG A 251 6.25 -17.12 0.86
CA ARG A 251 6.07 -18.34 0.06
C ARG A 251 4.64 -18.44 -0.49
N GLU A 252 3.61 -18.09 0.28
CA GLU A 252 2.23 -18.03 -0.22
C GLU A 252 2.14 -17.06 -1.43
N HIS A 253 2.65 -15.83 -1.30
CA HIS A 253 2.74 -14.82 -2.37
C HIS A 253 3.65 -15.23 -3.55
N VAL A 254 4.50 -16.25 -3.42
CA VAL A 254 5.23 -16.82 -4.57
C VAL A 254 4.30 -17.63 -5.45
N GLU A 255 3.38 -18.39 -4.84
CA GLU A 255 2.54 -19.40 -5.48
C GLU A 255 1.19 -18.83 -5.94
N ALA A 256 0.50 -18.06 -5.09
CA ALA A 256 -0.80 -17.43 -5.39
C ALA A 256 -0.66 -16.37 -6.50
N ASP A 257 0.22 -15.39 -6.29
CA ASP A 257 0.29 -14.20 -7.14
C ASP A 257 0.78 -14.51 -8.57
N ALA A 258 1.47 -15.64 -8.77
CA ALA A 258 1.83 -16.13 -10.10
C ALA A 258 0.61 -16.51 -10.95
N VAL A 259 -0.51 -16.88 -10.31
CA VAL A 259 -1.82 -17.08 -10.95
C VAL A 259 -2.58 -15.75 -10.99
N HIS A 260 -2.54 -14.96 -9.92
CA HIS A 260 -3.24 -13.68 -9.84
C HIS A 260 -2.78 -12.71 -10.94
N GLU A 261 -1.48 -12.61 -11.25
CA GLU A 261 -0.94 -11.79 -12.35
C GLU A 261 -1.76 -11.93 -13.65
N GLN A 262 -2.05 -13.17 -14.06
CA GLN A 262 -2.71 -13.47 -15.33
C GLN A 262 -4.21 -13.15 -15.26
N VAL A 263 -4.87 -13.49 -14.14
CA VAL A 263 -6.27 -13.14 -13.86
C VAL A 263 -6.46 -11.62 -13.84
N VAL A 264 -5.52 -10.90 -13.24
CA VAL A 264 -5.59 -9.45 -13.05
C VAL A 264 -5.32 -8.72 -14.36
N ARG A 265 -4.31 -9.14 -15.13
CA ARG A 265 -4.04 -8.61 -16.47
C ARG A 265 -5.22 -8.77 -17.42
N HIS A 266 -5.77 -9.98 -17.53
CA HIS A 266 -6.74 -10.31 -18.56
C HIS A 266 -8.19 -10.10 -18.13
N ASP A 267 -8.58 -10.61 -16.96
CA ASP A 267 -9.99 -10.62 -16.56
C ASP A 267 -10.38 -9.42 -15.71
N VAL A 268 -9.45 -8.79 -14.98
CA VAL A 268 -9.71 -7.56 -14.21
C VAL A 268 -9.47 -6.32 -15.06
N VAL A 269 -8.22 -6.05 -15.46
CA VAL A 269 -7.88 -4.85 -16.24
C VAL A 269 -8.40 -4.95 -17.67
N GLY A 270 -8.25 -6.11 -18.32
CA GLY A 270 -8.73 -6.33 -19.69
C GLY A 270 -10.25 -6.16 -19.85
N ASP A 271 -11.08 -6.78 -19.00
CA ASP A 271 -12.55 -6.57 -19.02
C ASP A 271 -12.92 -5.12 -18.68
N LEU A 272 -12.25 -4.50 -17.70
CA LEU A 272 -12.51 -3.12 -17.31
C LEU A 272 -12.25 -2.15 -18.48
N VAL A 273 -11.07 -2.19 -19.08
CA VAL A 273 -10.70 -1.31 -20.20
C VAL A 273 -11.48 -1.65 -21.47
N SER A 274 -11.83 -2.92 -21.72
CA SER A 274 -12.69 -3.29 -22.85
C SER A 274 -14.12 -2.73 -22.74
N ARG A 275 -14.58 -2.37 -21.55
CA ARG A 275 -15.97 -1.94 -21.28
C ARG A 275 -16.09 -0.47 -20.92
N GLU A 276 -15.05 0.10 -20.31
CA GLU A 276 -14.91 1.51 -19.96
C GLU A 276 -13.54 2.01 -20.50
N PRO A 277 -13.35 2.13 -21.84
CA PRO A 277 -12.04 2.46 -22.43
C PRO A 277 -11.50 3.81 -21.99
N GLU A 278 -12.35 4.72 -21.53
CA GLU A 278 -11.94 5.99 -20.94
C GLU A 278 -11.09 5.84 -19.66
N LEU A 279 -11.08 4.66 -19.04
CA LEU A 279 -10.28 4.37 -17.84
C LEU A 279 -8.85 3.90 -18.14
N ASP A 280 -8.47 3.63 -19.39
CA ASP A 280 -7.12 3.12 -19.71
C ASP A 280 -6.01 4.07 -19.21
N THR A 281 -6.21 5.39 -19.38
CA THR A 281 -5.30 6.42 -18.87
C THR A 281 -5.27 6.45 -17.33
N ASP A 282 -6.40 6.21 -16.68
CA ASP A 282 -6.47 6.13 -15.21
C ASP A 282 -5.74 4.88 -14.68
N VAL A 283 -5.83 3.75 -15.39
CA VAL A 283 -5.10 2.51 -15.06
C VAL A 283 -3.60 2.71 -15.21
N VAL A 284 -3.14 3.33 -16.31
CA VAL A 284 -1.73 3.73 -16.49
C VAL A 284 -1.26 4.66 -15.38
N PHE A 285 -2.08 5.64 -14.99
CA PHE A 285 -1.79 6.51 -13.84
C PHE A 285 -1.65 5.71 -12.54
N GLY A 286 -2.54 4.74 -12.29
CA GLY A 286 -2.47 3.85 -11.12
C GLY A 286 -1.18 3.04 -11.05
N ILE A 287 -0.79 2.41 -12.16
CA ILE A 287 0.45 1.63 -12.30
C ILE A 287 1.67 2.51 -12.02
N ARG A 288 1.79 3.65 -12.70
CA ARG A 288 2.93 4.56 -12.53
C ARG A 288 2.97 5.20 -11.14
N ALA A 289 1.81 5.48 -10.53
CA ALA A 289 1.73 6.02 -9.18
C ALA A 289 2.20 5.01 -8.11
N PHE A 290 1.85 3.74 -8.25
CA PHE A 290 2.40 2.66 -7.43
C PHE A 290 3.93 2.63 -7.54
N THR A 291 4.46 2.50 -8.77
CA THR A 291 5.92 2.46 -9.00
C THR A 291 6.63 3.67 -8.39
N ALA A 292 6.12 4.88 -8.63
CA ALA A 292 6.71 6.11 -8.10
C ALA A 292 6.74 6.18 -6.57
N MET A 293 5.74 5.62 -5.86
CA MET A 293 5.77 5.60 -4.39
C MET A 293 6.66 4.47 -3.84
N GLU A 294 6.70 3.32 -4.51
CA GLU A 294 7.62 2.22 -4.18
C GLU A 294 9.09 2.63 -4.38
N ASP A 295 9.41 3.31 -5.48
CA ASP A 295 10.74 3.86 -5.76
C ASP A 295 11.21 4.82 -4.66
N ARG A 296 10.30 5.67 -4.13
CA ARG A 296 10.63 6.58 -3.02
C ARG A 296 10.96 5.85 -1.72
N LEU A 297 10.22 4.79 -1.38
CA LEU A 297 10.57 3.95 -0.24
C LEU A 297 11.89 3.22 -0.50
N ALA A 298 12.07 2.65 -1.70
CA ALA A 298 13.28 1.94 -2.09
C ALA A 298 14.53 2.81 -2.00
N ASP A 299 14.49 4.04 -2.52
CA ASP A 299 15.57 5.03 -2.42
C ASP A 299 15.91 5.36 -0.97
N HIS A 300 14.88 5.57 -0.13
CA HIS A 300 15.09 5.87 1.30
C HIS A 300 15.74 4.69 2.05
N LEU A 301 15.22 3.47 1.87
CA LEU A 301 15.78 2.24 2.44
C LEU A 301 17.25 2.08 2.02
N MET A 302 17.51 2.09 0.72
CA MET A 302 18.85 1.88 0.17
C MET A 302 19.83 2.97 0.60
N LYS A 303 19.41 4.23 0.63
CA LYS A 303 20.24 5.37 1.10
C LYS A 303 20.61 5.26 2.57
N CYS A 304 19.72 4.77 3.43
CA CYS A 304 20.04 4.54 4.83
C CYS A 304 20.94 3.32 5.02
N TRP A 305 20.59 2.19 4.40
CA TRP A 305 21.30 0.93 4.54
C TRP A 305 22.73 0.95 3.96
N LEU A 306 22.93 1.59 2.80
CA LEU A 306 24.27 1.80 2.22
C LEU A 306 25.13 2.80 3.02
N ALA A 307 24.51 3.62 3.87
CA ALA A 307 25.17 4.51 4.80
C ALA A 307 25.29 3.92 6.22
N GLU A 308 25.02 2.61 6.39
CA GLU A 308 25.05 1.88 7.67
C GLU A 308 24.19 2.53 8.78
N ARG A 309 23.04 3.10 8.40
CA ARG A 309 22.07 3.70 9.32
C ARG A 309 20.69 3.05 9.18
N SER A 310 19.91 3.13 10.24
CA SER A 310 18.51 2.71 10.24
C SER A 310 17.69 3.50 9.22
N SER A 311 16.77 2.83 8.53
CA SER A 311 15.76 3.48 7.69
C SER A 311 14.53 3.97 8.48
N LEU A 312 14.44 3.68 9.78
CA LEU A 312 13.33 4.09 10.63
C LEU A 312 13.59 5.46 11.28
N CYS A 313 12.52 6.19 11.60
CA CYS A 313 12.61 7.44 12.36
C CYS A 313 13.02 7.22 13.82
N ARG A 314 12.87 5.99 14.33
CA ARG A 314 13.33 5.53 15.64
C ARG A 314 13.94 4.13 15.46
N PRO A 315 15.14 3.84 16.00
CA PRO A 315 15.69 2.49 15.96
C PRO A 315 14.75 1.48 16.62
N LEU A 316 14.81 0.22 16.17
CA LEU A 316 14.21 -0.89 16.89
C LEU A 316 14.89 -1.03 18.26
N ALA A 317 14.09 -1.37 19.27
CA ALA A 317 14.55 -1.68 20.62
C ALA A 317 15.22 -3.06 20.69
#